data_AF-A0A5R8L6Z7-F1
#
_entry.id   AF-A0A5R8L6Z7-F1
#
_cell.length_a   1.000
_cell.length_b   1.000
_cell.length_c   1.000
_cell.angle_alpha   90.00
_cell.angle_beta   90.00
_cell.angle_gamma   90.00
#
_symmetry.space_group_name_H-M   'P 1'
#
loop_
_entity.id
_entity.type
_entity.pdbx_description
1 polymer ?
#
loop_
_entity_poly.entity_id
_entity_poly.type
_entity_poly.pdbx_seq_one_letter_code
_entity_poly.pdbx_strand_id
1 'polypeptide(L)'
;MADFSSFVAIWGSDEAVETFYRFRVASASSPPTLITMRLMADFLIAVRRDIAWPATEITGLHVIGMRINDLPEHPEMKRALEQPLAELCRAEGWTPPFDLQTV
;
A
#
# COMPACT_ATOMS: atom_id res chain seq x y z
N MET A 1 -10.51 16.19 -18.00
CA MET A 1 -10.50 15.07 -17.06
C MET A 1 -9.68 15.51 -15.86
N ALA A 2 -10.25 15.54 -14.66
CA ALA A 2 -9.44 15.72 -13.45
C ALA A 2 -8.45 14.54 -13.38
N ASP A 3 -7.18 14.79 -13.08
CA ASP A 3 -6.25 13.69 -12.88
C ASP A 3 -6.70 12.85 -11.66
N PHE A 4 -6.37 11.56 -11.66
CA PHE A 4 -6.80 10.64 -10.60
C PHE A 4 -6.35 11.12 -9.20
N SER A 5 -5.23 11.83 -9.12
CA SER A 5 -4.73 12.39 -7.87
C SER A 5 -5.70 13.44 -7.30
N SER A 6 -6.22 14.32 -8.15
CA SER A 6 -7.23 15.31 -7.80
C SER A 6 -8.54 14.64 -7.36
N PHE A 7 -8.93 13.54 -8.02
CA PHE A 7 -10.11 12.79 -7.62
C PHE A 7 -9.98 12.21 -6.21
N VAL A 8 -8.87 11.51 -5.92
CA VAL A 8 -8.63 10.91 -4.61
C VAL A 8 -8.56 11.98 -3.52
N ALA A 9 -7.89 13.11 -3.79
CA ALA A 9 -7.75 14.20 -2.82
C ALA A 9 -9.08 14.88 -2.46
N ILE A 10 -10.06 14.91 -3.37
CA ILE A 10 -11.37 15.55 -3.14
C ILE A 10 -12.38 14.56 -2.54
N TRP A 11 -12.37 13.31 -2.99
CA TRP A 11 -13.46 12.37 -2.73
C TRP A 11 -13.08 11.15 -1.88
N GLY A 12 -11.80 10.86 -1.68
CA GLY A 12 -11.38 9.73 -0.86
C GLY A 12 -11.52 10.02 0.63
N SER A 13 -11.81 8.99 1.43
CA SER A 13 -11.66 9.08 2.89
C SER A 13 -10.22 9.34 3.32
N ASP A 14 -10.05 9.74 4.58
CA ASP A 14 -8.74 9.98 5.21
C ASP A 14 -7.75 8.81 4.97
N GLU A 15 -8.21 7.57 5.16
CA GLU A 15 -7.38 6.37 4.94
C GLU A 15 -7.00 6.19 3.46
N ALA A 16 -7.94 6.44 2.54
CA ALA A 16 -7.69 6.34 1.10
C ALA A 16 -6.70 7.42 0.61
N VAL A 17 -6.83 8.65 1.12
CA VAL A 17 -5.92 9.76 0.81
C VAL A 17 -4.52 9.47 1.36
N GLU A 18 -4.41 9.03 2.61
CA GLU A 18 -3.13 8.70 3.26
C GLU A 18 -2.39 7.59 2.52
N THR A 19 -3.06 6.48 2.24
CA THR A 19 -2.45 5.33 1.55
C THR A 19 -2.10 5.64 0.09
N PHE A 20 -2.92 6.43 -0.61
CA PHE A 20 -2.59 6.92 -1.94
C PHE A 20 -1.37 7.82 -1.93
N TYR A 21 -1.28 8.77 -0.99
CA TYR A 21 -0.12 9.64 -0.82
C TYR A 21 1.16 8.83 -0.64
N ARG A 22 1.16 7.87 0.29
CA ARG A 22 2.31 6.98 0.53
C ARG A 22 2.73 6.24 -0.74
N PHE A 23 1.79 5.60 -1.43
CA PHE A 23 2.06 4.88 -2.67
C PHE A 23 2.61 5.79 -3.77
N ARG A 24 2.00 6.97 -3.96
CA ARG A 24 2.34 7.91 -5.03
C ARG A 24 3.72 8.53 -4.85
N VAL A 25 4.06 8.92 -3.62
CA VAL A 25 5.36 9.50 -3.28
C VAL A 25 6.45 8.44 -3.33
N ALA A 26 6.21 7.24 -2.77
CA ALA A 26 7.16 6.14 -2.86
C ALA A 26 7.46 5.76 -4.32
N SER A 27 6.45 5.75 -5.20
CA SER A 27 6.63 5.46 -6.62
C SER A 27 7.60 6.42 -7.33
N ALA A 28 7.79 7.64 -6.80
CA ALA A 28 8.75 8.60 -7.32
C ALA A 28 10.19 8.34 -6.84
N SER A 29 10.40 7.45 -5.86
CA SER A 29 11.69 7.16 -5.23
C SER A 29 12.21 5.73 -5.48
N SER A 30 11.71 5.04 -6.52
CA SER A 30 12.12 3.67 -6.90
C SER A 30 12.21 2.70 -5.71
N PRO A 31 11.09 2.39 -5.02
CA PRO A 31 11.09 1.57 -3.82
C PRO A 31 11.36 0.09 -4.15
N PRO A 32 11.83 -0.71 -3.18
CA PRO A 32 11.91 -2.17 -3.35
C PRO A 32 10.58 -2.77 -3.80
N THR A 33 10.64 -3.88 -4.55
CA THR A 33 9.43 -4.52 -5.09
C THR A 33 8.44 -4.91 -4.00
N LEU A 34 8.93 -5.46 -2.88
CA LEU A 34 8.08 -5.85 -1.74
C LEU A 34 7.39 -4.65 -1.08
N ILE A 35 8.08 -3.51 -0.99
CA ILE A 35 7.51 -2.24 -0.52
C ILE A 35 6.44 -1.75 -1.49
N THR A 36 6.70 -1.80 -2.80
CA THR A 36 5.74 -1.39 -3.84
C THR A 36 4.46 -2.21 -3.75
N MET A 37 4.58 -3.54 -3.67
CA MET A 37 3.44 -4.44 -3.52
C MET A 37 2.66 -4.16 -2.25
N ARG A 38 3.36 -3.91 -1.13
CA ARG A 38 2.72 -3.56 0.13
C ARG A 38 1.93 -2.26 0.04
N LEU A 39 2.53 -1.18 -0.44
CA LEU A 39 1.87 0.12 -0.53
C LEU A 39 0.65 0.08 -1.47
N MET A 40 0.73 -0.68 -2.57
CA MET A 40 -0.41 -0.91 -3.46
C MET A 40 -1.52 -1.70 -2.74
N ALA A 41 -1.17 -2.74 -1.98
CA ALA A 41 -2.13 -3.53 -1.23
C ALA A 41 -2.88 -2.68 -0.20
N ASP A 42 -2.16 -1.86 0.57
CA ASP A 42 -2.73 -0.97 1.57
C ASP A 42 -3.71 0.03 0.92
N PHE A 43 -3.32 0.64 -0.21
CA PHE A 43 -4.20 1.56 -0.95
C PHE A 43 -5.48 0.88 -1.47
N LEU A 44 -5.36 -0.32 -2.04
CA LEU A 44 -6.53 -1.06 -2.54
C LEU A 44 -7.49 -1.49 -1.43
N ILE A 45 -6.98 -1.81 -0.24
CA ILE A 45 -7.81 -2.10 0.93
C ILE A 45 -8.53 -0.84 1.40
N ALA A 46 -7.84 0.30 1.48
CA ALA A 46 -8.43 1.58 1.85
C ALA A 46 -9.57 1.96 0.88
N VAL A 47 -9.34 1.85 -0.43
CA VAL A 47 -10.38 2.07 -1.45
C VAL A 47 -11.57 1.13 -1.26
N ARG A 48 -11.33 -0.13 -0.91
CA ARG A 48 -12.41 -1.10 -0.67
C ARG A 48 -13.27 -0.72 0.54
N ARG A 49 -12.62 -0.25 1.62
CA ARG A 49 -13.31 0.25 2.82
C ARG A 49 -14.12 1.50 2.52
N ASP A 50 -13.57 2.38 1.69
CA ASP A 50 -14.17 3.64 1.27
C ASP A 50 -15.44 3.46 0.43
N ILE A 51 -15.41 2.52 -0.53
CA ILE A 51 -16.48 2.40 -1.53
C ILE A 51 -17.66 1.53 -1.05
N ALA A 52 -17.40 0.40 -0.40
CA ALA A 52 -18.46 -0.61 -0.23
C ALA A 52 -18.31 -1.57 0.95
N TRP A 53 -17.12 -1.77 1.52
CA TRP A 53 -16.92 -2.75 2.60
C TRP A 53 -16.04 -2.20 3.73
N PRO A 54 -16.55 -1.25 4.54
CA PRO A 54 -15.78 -0.63 5.62
C PRO A 54 -15.27 -1.65 6.65
N ALA A 55 -16.01 -2.74 6.89
CA ALA A 55 -15.65 -3.81 7.81
C ALA A 55 -14.89 -4.97 7.12
N THR A 56 -14.17 -4.73 6.01
CA THR A 56 -13.48 -5.80 5.30
C THR A 56 -12.31 -6.37 6.12
N GLU A 57 -12.29 -7.70 6.23
CA GLU A 57 -11.21 -8.46 6.89
C GLU A 57 -10.18 -9.01 5.88
N ILE A 58 -10.31 -8.68 4.60
CA ILE A 58 -9.35 -9.13 3.60
C ILE A 58 -8.00 -8.46 3.84
N THR A 59 -6.94 -9.24 3.67
CA THR A 59 -5.55 -8.80 3.86
C THR A 59 -4.89 -8.43 2.53
N GLY A 60 -3.71 -7.82 2.58
CA GLY A 60 -2.95 -7.51 1.37
C GLY A 60 -2.65 -8.75 0.52
N LEU A 61 -2.51 -9.91 1.16
CA LEU A 61 -2.38 -11.22 0.51
C LEU A 61 -3.59 -11.55 -0.37
N HIS A 62 -4.80 -11.29 0.10
CA HIS A 62 -6.01 -11.53 -0.68
C HIS A 62 -6.14 -10.57 -1.87
N VAL A 63 -5.62 -9.35 -1.75
CA VAL A 63 -5.75 -8.32 -2.79
C VAL A 63 -4.69 -8.47 -3.89
N ILE A 64 -3.46 -8.80 -3.52
CA ILE A 64 -2.33 -8.91 -4.44
C ILE A 64 -2.06 -10.37 -4.82
N GLY A 65 -2.11 -11.28 -3.85
CA GLY A 65 -1.69 -12.68 -4.00
C GLY A 65 -2.53 -13.50 -4.98
N MET A 66 -3.78 -13.12 -5.24
CA MET A 66 -4.62 -13.79 -6.27
C MET A 66 -4.03 -13.73 -7.69
N ARG A 67 -3.07 -12.83 -7.94
CA ARG A 67 -2.42 -12.67 -9.24
C ARG A 67 -1.04 -13.34 -9.33
N ILE A 68 -0.64 -14.07 -8.29
CA ILE A 68 0.73 -14.58 -8.12
C ILE A 68 0.66 -16.11 -8.00
N ASN A 69 1.07 -16.80 -9.07
CA ASN A 69 0.86 -18.25 -9.20
C ASN A 69 1.79 -19.08 -8.29
N ASP A 70 2.95 -18.53 -7.96
CA ASP A 70 4.05 -19.14 -7.22
C ASP A 70 4.18 -18.57 -5.79
N LEU A 71 3.14 -17.90 -5.28
CA LEU A 71 3.14 -17.32 -3.94
C LEU A 71 3.59 -18.29 -2.81
N PRO A 72 3.26 -19.60 -2.83
CA PRO A 72 3.79 -20.55 -1.85
C PRO A 72 5.32 -20.70 -1.86
N GLU A 73 5.98 -20.42 -2.98
CA GLU A 73 7.43 -20.46 -3.17
C GLU A 73 8.12 -19.17 -2.69
N HIS A 74 7.33 -18.13 -2.37
CA HIS A 74 7.79 -16.78 -2.01
C HIS A 74 7.33 -16.36 -0.59
N PRO A 75 7.85 -16.99 0.49
CA PRO A 75 7.48 -16.66 1.87
C PRO A 75 7.80 -15.21 2.26
N GLU A 76 8.79 -14.59 1.63
CA GLU A 76 9.13 -13.17 1.77
C GLU A 76 7.98 -12.25 1.35
N MET A 77 7.23 -12.63 0.32
CA MET A 77 6.13 -11.84 -0.20
C MET A 77 4.93 -11.91 0.72
N LYS A 78 4.61 -13.10 1.23
CA LYS A 78 3.60 -13.27 2.29
C LYS A 78 3.95 -12.39 3.49
N ARG A 79 5.20 -12.46 3.97
CA ARG A 79 5.66 -11.65 5.11
C ARG A 79 5.52 -10.16 4.83
N ALA A 80 5.90 -9.69 3.64
CA ALA A 80 5.79 -8.29 3.25
C ALA A 80 4.34 -7.76 3.25
N LEU A 81 3.36 -8.61 2.93
CA LEU A 81 1.95 -8.25 2.89
C LEU A 81 1.23 -8.36 4.25
N GLU A 82 1.85 -8.98 5.26
CA GLU A 82 1.25 -9.21 6.58
C GLU A 82 1.89 -8.39 7.71
N GLN A 83 3.22 -8.15 7.66
CA GLN A 83 3.93 -7.47 8.75
C GLN A 83 3.67 -5.95 8.80
N PRO A 84 3.91 -5.23 9.90
CA PRO A 84 3.81 -3.77 9.90
C PRO A 84 4.70 -3.10 8.84
N LEU A 85 4.21 -2.07 8.15
CA LEU A 85 4.95 -1.37 7.09
C LEU A 85 6.33 -0.87 7.56
N ALA A 86 6.39 -0.30 8.77
CA ALA A 86 7.66 0.17 9.35
C ALA A 86 8.70 -0.95 9.53
N GLU A 87 8.25 -2.16 9.87
CA GLU A 87 9.14 -3.32 9.99
C GLU A 87 9.63 -3.78 8.62
N LEU A 88 8.76 -3.76 7.60
CA LEU A 88 9.14 -4.06 6.23
C LEU A 88 10.17 -3.05 5.70
N CYS A 89 9.95 -1.74 5.90
CA CYS A 89 10.92 -0.70 5.52
C CYS A 89 12.30 -0.96 6.15
N ARG A 90 12.33 -1.32 7.44
CA ARG A 90 13.57 -1.65 8.15
C ARG A 90 14.25 -2.91 7.58
N ALA A 91 13.47 -3.96 7.31
CA ALA A 91 13.98 -5.22 6.77
C ALA A 91 14.58 -5.05 5.36
N GLU A 92 13.95 -4.21 4.53
CA GLU A 92 14.40 -3.89 3.17
C GLU A 92 15.50 -2.81 3.14
N GLY A 93 15.90 -2.27 4.29
CA GLY A 93 16.88 -1.17 4.36
C GLY A 93 16.40 0.10 3.65
N TRP A 94 15.08 0.32 3.56
CA TRP A 94 14.47 1.40 2.79
C TRP A 94 13.96 2.52 3.71
N THR A 95 14.30 3.75 3.37
CA THR A 95 13.82 4.95 4.07
C THR A 95 12.59 5.53 3.36
N PRO A 96 11.41 5.54 4.00
CA PRO A 96 10.19 6.02 3.37
C PRO A 96 10.24 7.55 3.10
N PRO A 97 9.93 8.02 1.88
CA PRO A 97 9.95 9.44 1.53
C PRO A 97 8.71 10.22 2.02
N PHE A 98 7.74 9.52 2.62
CA PHE A 98 6.47 10.09 3.06
C PHE A 98 6.40 10.35 4.57
N ASP A 99 7.42 9.91 5.33
CA ASP A 99 7.61 10.31 6.73
C ASP A 99 8.28 11.69 6.74
N LEU A 100 7.55 12.70 6.28
CA LEU A 100 7.93 14.08 6.52
C LEU A 100 7.83 14.27 8.04
N GLN A 101 8.97 14.44 8.71
CA GLN A 101 8.95 14.84 10.12
C GLN A 101 8.15 16.15 10.21
N THR A 102 6.92 16.05 10.72
CA THR A 102 6.15 17.22 11.13
C THR A 102 6.94 17.90 12.24
N VAL A 103 7.43 19.10 11.95
CA VAL A 103 7.95 20.04 12.95
C VAL A 103 6.81 20.48 13.85
#